data_AF-A0A937I2L1-F1
#
_entry.id   AF-A0A937I2L1-F1
#
_cell.length_a   1.000
_cell.length_b   1.000
_cell.length_c   1.000
_cell.angle_alpha   90.00
_cell.angle_beta   90.00
_cell.angle_gamma   90.00
#
_symmetry.space_group_name_H-M   'P 1'
#
loop_
_entity.id
_entity.type
_entity.pdbx_description
1 polymer ?
#
loop_
_entity_poly.entity_id
_entity_poly.type
_entity_poly.pdbx_seq_one_letter_code
_entity_poly.pdbx_strand_id
1 'polypeptide(L)'
;PSLSIEEAGSYGLTLGTIHRALYHTLDIEPNKRLFVEGASTGTGYDCLRSAVSSGLSVVGMVSNAERAARVEAVGGAAVDRKDPQWADAFTPVPDDPAEWANWEAQGAGFVAATETAAGGSVDYVVSHAGETAFPRSFQTLGEGGVLTFYGASSGYRFTFMGKKGSSSPSEMFTRAGLRAGQSLLIVYGPGAEDGIVDRVAIEAIQVGCQRGAQIAVLVDTVPQREFVNSLGFGAQVKGVVSLEEIERRLGDDYDAPGPFAQMPNPFTESQAFKEAVRLFSDRTLKPIGSAIAPFLRNTLDKRGLPDVVFERAGRDGLALATSLVKPNVGKVVYAEELSGQRFTFYAPQVWMRQRRIIMPSAEIRGTHLNTAREFAEMQERIAAAQIDVLPPLARPIEDIAEIHQAMWENRHGGANYVVTHALPRMGLKTKDELYRAWALRDAAERGEVIAKVETGSAGALR
;
A
#
# COMPACT_ATOMS: atom_id res chain seq x y z
N PRO A 1 -24.47 -8.15 -19.96
CA PRO A 1 -24.73 -9.59 -19.74
C PRO A 1 -24.03 -10.46 -20.80
N SER A 2 -22.70 -10.56 -20.70
CA SER A 2 -21.84 -11.27 -21.67
C SER A 2 -20.97 -12.38 -21.05
N LEU A 3 -20.71 -12.31 -19.74
CA LEU A 3 -19.84 -13.25 -19.01
C LEU A 3 -20.51 -14.60 -18.76
N SER A 4 -19.72 -15.67 -18.72
CA SER A 4 -20.14 -16.95 -18.16
C SER A 4 -20.18 -16.91 -16.62
N ILE A 5 -20.83 -17.90 -16.00
CA ILE A 5 -20.98 -17.98 -14.55
C ILE A 5 -19.62 -18.10 -13.86
N GLU A 6 -18.69 -18.87 -14.42
CA GLU A 6 -17.33 -18.99 -13.91
C GLU A 6 -16.55 -17.66 -14.01
N GLU A 7 -16.74 -16.88 -15.08
CA GLU A 7 -16.15 -15.56 -15.22
C GLU A 7 -16.76 -14.59 -14.21
N ALA A 8 -18.07 -14.61 -14.02
CA ALA A 8 -18.78 -13.78 -13.04
C ALA A 8 -18.27 -13.99 -11.60
N GLY A 9 -17.78 -15.19 -11.28
CA GLY A 9 -17.22 -15.54 -9.97
C GLY A 9 -15.70 -15.37 -9.83
N SER A 10 -14.98 -14.89 -10.85
CA SER A 10 -13.51 -15.02 -10.89
C SER A 10 -12.71 -13.78 -10.46
N TYR A 11 -13.28 -12.58 -10.56
CA TYR A 11 -12.50 -11.34 -10.57
C TYR A 11 -12.67 -10.47 -9.33
N GLY A 12 -13.67 -10.74 -8.48
CA GLY A 12 -14.14 -9.72 -7.56
C GLY A 12 -13.12 -9.23 -6.54
N LEU A 13 -12.23 -10.12 -6.08
CA LEU A 13 -11.16 -9.77 -5.17
C LEU A 13 -10.02 -9.04 -5.90
N THR A 14 -9.49 -9.61 -6.99
CA THR A 14 -8.29 -9.09 -7.65
C THR A 14 -8.60 -7.78 -8.36
N LEU A 15 -9.60 -7.79 -9.25
CA LEU A 15 -9.97 -6.64 -10.04
C LEU A 15 -10.61 -5.54 -9.17
N GLY A 16 -11.32 -5.91 -8.10
CA GLY A 16 -11.84 -4.97 -7.12
C GLY A 16 -10.71 -4.19 -6.45
N THR A 17 -9.69 -4.90 -5.98
CA THR A 17 -8.49 -4.28 -5.37
C THR A 17 -7.78 -3.35 -6.36
N ILE A 18 -7.61 -3.78 -7.61
CA ILE A 18 -6.97 -2.97 -8.66
C ILE A 18 -7.81 -1.74 -9.02
N HIS A 19 -9.13 -1.89 -9.08
CA HIS A 19 -10.03 -0.78 -9.34
C HIS A 19 -9.88 0.31 -8.27
N ARG A 20 -9.87 -0.06 -6.98
CA ARG A 20 -9.57 0.90 -5.91
C ARG A 20 -8.17 1.51 -6.08
N ALA A 21 -7.15 0.67 -6.29
CA ALA A 21 -5.76 1.11 -6.39
C ALA A 21 -5.57 2.18 -7.46
N LEU A 22 -6.10 1.95 -8.67
CA LEU A 22 -5.93 2.85 -9.81
C LEU A 22 -6.82 4.09 -9.69
N TYR A 23 -8.13 3.92 -9.47
CA TYR A 23 -9.09 5.01 -9.68
C TYR A 23 -9.48 5.77 -8.40
N HIS A 24 -9.15 5.24 -7.22
CA HIS A 24 -9.49 5.89 -5.93
C HIS A 24 -8.26 6.20 -5.08
N THR A 25 -7.24 5.36 -5.12
CA THR A 25 -6.01 5.57 -4.36
C THR A 25 -5.00 6.40 -5.14
N LEU A 26 -4.62 5.96 -6.34
CA LEU A 26 -3.69 6.71 -7.19
C LEU A 26 -4.37 7.91 -7.86
N ASP A 27 -5.66 7.75 -8.23
CA ASP A 27 -6.40 8.72 -9.03
C ASP A 27 -5.69 8.96 -10.37
N ILE A 28 -5.54 7.86 -11.12
CA ILE A 28 -4.74 7.86 -12.35
C ILE A 28 -5.32 8.79 -13.43
N GLU A 29 -4.43 9.48 -14.12
CA GLU A 29 -4.75 10.31 -15.27
C GLU A 29 -4.22 9.66 -16.58
N PRO A 30 -4.93 9.84 -17.71
CA PRO A 30 -4.43 9.37 -19.01
C PRO A 30 -3.16 10.11 -19.43
N ASN A 31 -2.36 9.50 -20.31
CA ASN A 31 -1.06 10.01 -20.80
C ASN A 31 0.04 10.11 -19.73
N LYS A 32 -0.16 9.44 -18.58
CA LYS A 32 0.83 9.27 -17.51
C LYS A 32 1.51 7.91 -17.61
N ARG A 33 2.60 7.75 -16.87
CA ARG A 33 3.43 6.54 -16.87
C ARG A 33 3.27 5.75 -15.58
N LEU A 34 3.06 4.45 -15.67
CA LEU A 34 2.86 3.57 -14.52
C LEU A 34 3.84 2.39 -14.55
N PHE A 35 4.48 2.12 -13.42
CA PHE A 35 5.25 0.89 -13.20
C PHE A 35 4.46 -0.06 -12.30
N VAL A 36 4.37 -1.34 -12.67
CA VAL A 36 3.64 -2.36 -11.90
C VAL A 36 4.45 -3.63 -11.69
N GLU A 37 4.46 -4.12 -10.46
CA GLU A 37 5.11 -5.38 -10.10
C GLU A 37 4.31 -6.61 -10.55
N GLY A 38 5.00 -7.71 -10.88
CA GLY A 38 4.33 -9.00 -11.16
C GLY A 38 3.33 -8.93 -12.32
N ALA A 39 3.66 -8.15 -13.35
CA ALA A 39 2.71 -7.68 -14.35
C ALA A 39 2.15 -8.75 -15.30
N SER A 40 2.48 -10.02 -15.10
CA SER A 40 2.10 -11.14 -15.99
C SER A 40 1.10 -12.10 -15.36
N THR A 41 0.80 -11.96 -14.06
CA THR A 41 -0.16 -12.82 -13.35
C THR A 41 -1.01 -12.03 -12.35
N GLY A 42 -2.19 -12.57 -12.03
CA GLY A 42 -3.06 -12.09 -10.94
C GLY A 42 -3.31 -10.58 -10.97
N THR A 43 -3.18 -9.95 -9.79
CA THR A 43 -3.44 -8.51 -9.60
C THR A 43 -2.50 -7.63 -10.43
N GLY A 44 -1.24 -8.00 -10.61
CA GLY A 44 -0.29 -7.24 -11.44
C GLY A 44 -0.70 -7.18 -12.91
N TYR A 45 -1.20 -8.28 -13.45
CA TYR A 45 -1.70 -8.34 -14.83
C TYR A 45 -3.05 -7.61 -14.99
N ASP A 46 -3.97 -7.76 -14.02
CA ASP A 46 -5.22 -6.99 -14.01
C ASP A 46 -4.95 -5.47 -13.95
N CYS A 47 -3.93 -5.07 -13.18
CA CYS A 47 -3.46 -3.69 -13.09
C CYS A 47 -2.89 -3.19 -14.41
N LEU A 48 -1.97 -3.95 -15.02
CA LEU A 48 -1.39 -3.62 -16.33
C LEU A 48 -2.49 -3.35 -17.36
N ARG A 49 -3.42 -4.30 -17.53
CA ARG A 49 -4.49 -4.20 -18.52
C ARG A 49 -5.42 -3.02 -18.27
N SER A 50 -5.80 -2.80 -17.01
CA SER A 50 -6.69 -1.70 -16.61
C SER A 50 -6.04 -0.32 -16.79
N ALA A 51 -4.73 -0.22 -16.52
CA ALA A 51 -3.99 1.02 -16.71
C ALA A 51 -3.76 1.32 -18.20
N VAL A 52 -3.41 0.31 -19.01
CA VAL A 52 -3.31 0.48 -20.47
C VAL A 52 -4.65 0.89 -21.07
N SER A 53 -5.76 0.24 -20.68
CA SER A 53 -7.10 0.62 -21.19
C SER A 53 -7.53 2.02 -20.75
N SER A 54 -6.92 2.56 -19.69
CA SER A 54 -7.11 3.94 -19.22
C SER A 54 -6.18 4.96 -19.90
N GLY A 55 -5.36 4.53 -20.88
CA GLY A 55 -4.49 5.41 -21.65
C GLY A 55 -3.17 5.76 -20.98
N LEU A 56 -2.67 4.92 -20.07
CA LEU A 56 -1.33 5.08 -19.48
C LEU A 56 -0.27 4.32 -20.29
N SER A 57 0.96 4.82 -20.27
CA SER A 57 2.16 4.05 -20.67
C SER A 57 2.57 3.17 -19.49
N VAL A 58 2.54 1.84 -19.65
CA VAL A 58 2.72 0.93 -18.51
C VAL A 58 3.96 0.06 -18.69
N VAL A 59 4.84 0.08 -17.68
CA VAL A 59 5.98 -0.83 -17.57
C VAL A 59 5.68 -1.91 -16.54
N GLY A 60 5.72 -3.17 -16.98
CA GLY A 60 5.51 -4.34 -16.16
C GLY A 60 6.82 -5.00 -15.74
N MET A 61 7.04 -5.15 -14.45
CA MET A 61 8.15 -5.97 -13.94
C MET A 61 7.80 -7.46 -14.07
N VAL A 62 8.67 -8.20 -14.73
CA VAL A 62 8.54 -9.64 -14.99
C VAL A 62 9.77 -10.40 -14.47
N SER A 63 9.83 -11.70 -14.74
CA SER A 63 10.89 -12.59 -14.23
C SER A 63 11.41 -13.60 -15.25
N ASN A 64 11.00 -13.48 -16.52
CA ASN A 64 11.47 -14.25 -17.67
C ASN A 64 10.86 -13.67 -18.97
N ALA A 65 11.37 -14.14 -20.11
CA ALA A 65 10.94 -13.70 -21.44
C ALA A 65 9.48 -14.09 -21.80
N GLU A 66 8.98 -15.23 -21.34
CA GLU A 66 7.58 -15.63 -21.60
C GLU A 66 6.60 -14.66 -20.95
N ARG A 67 6.87 -14.26 -19.70
CA ARG A 67 6.11 -13.25 -18.98
C ARG A 67 6.25 -11.87 -19.60
N ALA A 68 7.43 -11.54 -20.15
CA ALA A 68 7.64 -10.30 -20.90
C ALA A 68 6.73 -10.23 -22.14
N ALA A 69 6.72 -11.28 -22.96
CA ALA A 69 5.87 -11.37 -24.15
C ALA A 69 4.38 -11.23 -23.81
N ARG A 70 3.94 -11.73 -22.65
CA ARG A 70 2.55 -11.56 -22.18
C ARG A 70 2.21 -10.11 -21.82
N VAL A 71 3.15 -9.37 -21.25
CA VAL A 71 2.99 -7.93 -20.95
C VAL A 71 2.90 -7.13 -22.25
N GLU A 72 3.78 -7.43 -23.21
CA GLU A 72 3.84 -6.78 -24.52
C GLU A 72 2.58 -7.04 -25.36
N ALA A 73 2.02 -8.25 -25.29
CA ALA A 73 0.81 -8.63 -26.00
C ALA A 73 -0.43 -7.79 -25.64
N VAL A 74 -0.43 -7.13 -24.48
CA VAL A 74 -1.52 -6.24 -24.03
C VAL A 74 -1.13 -4.76 -24.07
N GLY A 75 -0.02 -4.41 -24.73
CA GLY A 75 0.41 -3.03 -24.95
C GLY A 75 1.28 -2.42 -23.85
N GLY A 76 1.77 -3.24 -22.90
CA GLY A 76 2.78 -2.80 -21.92
C GLY A 76 4.21 -2.96 -22.43
N ALA A 77 5.17 -2.33 -21.76
CA ALA A 77 6.59 -2.65 -21.88
C ALA A 77 7.03 -3.54 -20.71
N ALA A 78 8.00 -4.42 -20.91
CA ALA A 78 8.48 -5.33 -19.86
C ALA A 78 9.91 -5.02 -19.42
N VAL A 79 10.18 -5.15 -18.12
CA VAL A 79 11.54 -5.16 -17.57
C VAL A 79 11.72 -6.40 -16.70
N ASP A 80 12.74 -7.22 -17.01
CA ASP A 80 13.01 -8.44 -16.26
C ASP A 80 13.85 -8.15 -15.02
N ARG A 81 13.29 -8.40 -13.83
CA ARG A 81 14.01 -8.23 -12.57
C ARG A 81 15.15 -9.23 -12.37
N LYS A 82 15.19 -10.31 -13.17
CA LYS A 82 16.22 -11.35 -13.12
C LYS A 82 17.34 -11.12 -14.12
N ASP A 83 17.34 -10.02 -14.86
CA ASP A 83 18.47 -9.66 -15.72
C ASP A 83 19.77 -9.62 -14.88
N PRO A 84 20.83 -10.35 -15.28
CA PRO A 84 22.10 -10.37 -14.55
C PRO A 84 22.71 -8.99 -14.28
N GLN A 85 22.35 -7.96 -15.06
CA GLN A 85 22.81 -6.59 -14.84
C GLN A 85 22.38 -5.99 -13.49
N TRP A 86 21.25 -6.44 -12.93
CA TRP A 86 20.68 -5.88 -11.70
C TRP A 86 19.94 -6.89 -10.82
N ALA A 87 19.99 -8.19 -11.12
CA ALA A 87 19.25 -9.22 -10.38
C ALA A 87 19.55 -9.16 -8.87
N ASP A 88 20.82 -8.92 -8.52
CA ASP A 88 21.29 -8.84 -7.14
C ASP A 88 20.91 -7.52 -6.43
N ALA A 89 20.40 -6.53 -7.17
CA ALA A 89 20.00 -5.26 -6.59
C ALA A 89 18.65 -5.32 -5.85
N PHE A 90 17.86 -6.39 -6.00
CA PHE A 90 16.55 -6.56 -5.36
C PHE A 90 16.65 -7.01 -3.90
N THR A 91 17.09 -6.10 -3.04
CA THR A 91 17.27 -6.29 -1.60
C THR A 91 16.63 -5.13 -0.82
N PRO A 92 16.32 -5.31 0.47
CA PRO A 92 16.02 -4.19 1.36
C PRO A 92 17.19 -3.21 1.39
N VAL A 93 16.91 -1.93 1.69
CA VAL A 93 17.98 -0.96 1.94
C VAL A 93 18.74 -1.35 3.21
N PRO A 94 20.08 -1.48 3.16
CA PRO A 94 20.91 -1.86 4.31
C PRO A 94 20.70 -0.97 5.55
N ASP A 95 20.97 -1.51 6.74
CA ASP A 95 20.92 -0.74 7.99
C ASP A 95 22.09 0.24 8.11
N ASP A 96 23.26 -0.10 7.59
CA ASP A 96 24.44 0.75 7.63
C ASP A 96 24.33 1.93 6.64
N PRO A 97 24.34 3.19 7.12
CA PRO A 97 24.35 4.37 6.25
C PRO A 97 25.50 4.43 5.25
N ALA A 98 26.64 3.80 5.55
CA ALA A 98 27.79 3.76 4.64
C ALA A 98 27.49 2.97 3.35
N GLU A 99 26.51 2.07 3.38
CA GLU A 99 26.13 1.23 2.23
C GLU A 99 25.05 1.86 1.35
N TRP A 100 24.35 2.89 1.82
CA TRP A 100 23.16 3.43 1.14
C TRP A 100 23.45 3.94 -0.27
N ALA A 101 24.53 4.71 -0.45
CA ALA A 101 24.91 5.24 -1.76
C ALA A 101 25.26 4.12 -2.75
N ASN A 102 25.94 3.07 -2.29
CA ASN A 102 26.26 1.90 -3.09
C ASN A 102 24.99 1.11 -3.45
N TRP A 103 24.10 0.89 -2.48
CA TRP A 103 22.80 0.23 -2.71
C TRP A 103 21.96 1.00 -3.73
N GLU A 104 21.92 2.33 -3.66
CA GLU A 104 21.17 3.16 -4.61
C GLU A 104 21.78 3.05 -6.02
N ALA A 105 23.11 3.11 -6.14
CA ALA A 105 23.84 2.97 -7.40
C ALA A 105 23.62 1.59 -8.05
N GLN A 106 23.57 0.51 -7.27
CA GLN A 106 23.27 -0.84 -7.80
C GLN A 106 21.90 -0.92 -8.47
N GLY A 107 20.91 -0.15 -8.01
CA GLY A 107 19.58 -0.09 -8.62
C GLY A 107 19.50 0.81 -9.85
N ALA A 108 20.52 1.62 -10.14
CA ALA A 108 20.45 2.66 -11.17
C ALA A 108 20.21 2.09 -12.58
N GLY A 109 20.80 0.93 -12.90
CA GLY A 109 20.57 0.24 -14.18
C GLY A 109 19.10 -0.16 -14.39
N PHE A 110 18.49 -0.73 -13.35
CA PHE A 110 17.07 -1.11 -13.37
C PHE A 110 16.15 0.11 -13.49
N VAL A 111 16.46 1.20 -12.77
CA VAL A 111 15.70 2.46 -12.84
C VAL A 111 15.78 3.05 -14.25
N ALA A 112 16.97 3.14 -14.83
CA ALA A 112 17.16 3.66 -16.18
C ALA A 112 16.46 2.80 -17.25
N ALA A 113 16.51 1.47 -17.11
CA ALA A 113 15.77 0.55 -17.99
C ALA A 113 14.25 0.77 -17.89
N THR A 114 13.74 0.95 -16.67
CA THR A 114 12.32 1.24 -16.41
C THR A 114 11.90 2.58 -16.99
N GLU A 115 12.68 3.63 -16.80
CA GLU A 115 12.40 4.97 -17.35
C GLU A 115 12.44 4.98 -18.88
N THR A 116 13.41 4.27 -19.48
CA THR A 116 13.51 4.08 -20.92
C THR A 116 12.27 3.36 -21.47
N ALA A 117 11.88 2.25 -20.83
CA ALA A 117 10.70 1.47 -21.22
C ALA A 117 9.39 2.27 -21.07
N ALA A 118 9.30 3.15 -20.06
CA ALA A 118 8.15 4.02 -19.84
C ALA A 118 8.07 5.19 -20.83
N GLY A 119 9.18 5.52 -21.50
CA GLY A 119 9.30 6.72 -22.32
C GLY A 119 9.38 8.01 -21.48
N GLY A 120 10.04 7.94 -20.31
CA GLY A 120 10.24 9.05 -19.38
C GLY A 120 9.90 8.70 -17.93
N SER A 121 9.96 9.70 -17.06
CA SER A 121 9.85 9.51 -15.62
C SER A 121 8.50 8.92 -15.19
N VAL A 122 8.53 7.94 -14.29
CA VAL A 122 7.35 7.19 -13.83
C VAL A 122 6.50 8.02 -12.88
N ASP A 123 5.22 8.26 -13.22
CA ASP A 123 4.29 9.03 -12.39
C ASP A 123 3.65 8.15 -11.28
N TYR A 124 3.37 6.89 -11.58
CA TYR A 124 2.66 5.98 -10.69
C TYR A 124 3.38 4.65 -10.50
N VAL A 125 3.35 4.10 -9.29
CA VAL A 125 3.87 2.75 -9.01
C VAL A 125 2.80 1.91 -8.31
N VAL A 126 2.63 0.65 -8.72
CA VAL A 126 1.78 -0.34 -8.06
C VAL A 126 2.63 -1.52 -7.57
N SER A 127 2.74 -1.66 -6.25
CA SER A 127 3.60 -2.66 -5.58
C SER A 127 2.81 -3.69 -4.78
N HIS A 128 3.32 -4.91 -4.70
CA HIS A 128 2.73 -5.98 -3.87
C HIS A 128 3.70 -7.10 -3.48
N ALA A 129 4.86 -7.21 -4.13
CA ALA A 129 5.83 -8.28 -3.90
C ALA A 129 6.51 -8.18 -2.53
N GLY A 130 6.69 -6.96 -1.99
CA GLY A 130 7.06 -6.75 -0.59
C GLY A 130 8.47 -6.22 -0.34
N GLU A 131 8.99 -6.52 0.85
CA GLU A 131 10.25 -6.03 1.44
C GLU A 131 11.48 -5.98 0.52
N THR A 132 11.63 -6.92 -0.43
CA THR A 132 12.80 -6.95 -1.32
C THR A 132 12.59 -6.21 -2.64
N ALA A 133 11.34 -5.98 -3.04
CA ALA A 133 10.98 -5.35 -4.31
C ALA A 133 10.55 -3.89 -4.15
N PHE A 134 9.76 -3.60 -3.12
CA PHE A 134 9.26 -2.27 -2.80
C PHE A 134 10.34 -1.18 -2.81
N PRO A 135 11.56 -1.39 -2.25
CA PRO A 135 12.59 -0.36 -2.28
C PRO A 135 12.97 0.08 -3.70
N ARG A 136 13.10 -0.87 -4.64
CA ARG A 136 13.41 -0.58 -6.05
C ARG A 136 12.22 0.02 -6.78
N SER A 137 11.03 -0.47 -6.50
CA SER A 137 9.79 0.11 -7.02
C SER A 137 9.66 1.58 -6.61
N PHE A 138 9.93 1.92 -5.35
CA PHE A 138 9.98 3.32 -4.90
C PHE A 138 11.10 4.12 -5.59
N GLN A 139 12.28 3.50 -5.80
CA GLN A 139 13.39 4.15 -6.50
C GLN A 139 13.03 4.57 -7.94
N THR A 140 12.24 3.77 -8.67
CA THR A 140 11.81 4.08 -10.05
C THR A 140 10.88 5.29 -10.17
N LEU A 141 10.24 5.70 -9.07
CA LEU A 141 9.25 6.77 -9.08
C LEU A 141 9.89 8.13 -9.42
N GLY A 142 9.33 8.86 -10.36
CA GLY A 142 9.78 10.19 -10.75
C GLY A 142 9.43 11.27 -9.73
N GLU A 143 9.85 12.50 -10.01
CA GLU A 143 9.50 13.67 -9.19
C GLU A 143 7.97 13.90 -9.18
N GLY A 144 7.41 14.06 -7.98
CA GLY A 144 5.97 14.23 -7.75
C GLY A 144 5.16 12.93 -7.87
N GLY A 145 5.81 11.79 -8.11
CA GLY A 145 5.11 10.53 -8.34
C GLY A 145 4.42 9.96 -7.08
N VAL A 146 3.46 9.07 -7.31
CA VAL A 146 2.68 8.40 -6.27
C VAL A 146 2.82 6.89 -6.38
N LEU A 147 3.23 6.24 -5.31
CA LEU A 147 3.28 4.79 -5.18
C LEU A 147 2.10 4.30 -4.34
N THR A 148 1.40 3.27 -4.82
CA THR A 148 0.42 2.50 -4.01
C THR A 148 0.86 1.05 -3.85
N PHE A 149 0.40 0.41 -2.78
CA PHE A 149 0.64 -1.00 -2.55
C PHE A 149 -0.45 -1.63 -1.68
N TYR A 150 -0.65 -2.94 -1.85
CA TYR A 150 -1.71 -3.73 -1.19
C TYR A 150 -1.25 -5.11 -0.68
N GLY A 151 0.04 -5.40 -0.79
CA GLY A 151 0.62 -6.68 -0.42
C GLY A 151 2.10 -6.54 -0.10
N ALA A 152 2.66 -7.58 0.52
CA ALA A 152 4.04 -7.59 0.95
C ALA A 152 4.58 -9.05 1.09
N SER A 153 4.50 -9.83 0.02
CA SER A 153 4.74 -11.28 0.04
C SER A 153 6.15 -11.69 0.49
N SER A 154 7.18 -10.87 0.27
CA SER A 154 8.56 -11.19 0.61
C SER A 154 8.97 -10.78 2.03
N GLY A 155 8.08 -10.13 2.79
CA GLY A 155 8.39 -9.59 4.11
C GLY A 155 7.72 -8.24 4.37
N TYR A 156 7.60 -7.86 5.64
CA TYR A 156 6.78 -6.72 6.09
C TYR A 156 7.59 -5.51 6.58
N ARG A 157 8.93 -5.59 6.59
CA ARG A 157 9.78 -4.46 6.92
C ARG A 157 10.10 -3.70 5.65
N PHE A 158 9.32 -2.66 5.36
CA PHE A 158 9.56 -1.86 4.17
C PHE A 158 10.65 -0.83 4.45
N THR A 159 11.53 -0.67 3.47
CA THR A 159 12.64 0.28 3.48
C THR A 159 12.66 1.02 2.15
N PHE A 160 13.08 2.28 2.16
CA PHE A 160 13.30 3.05 0.93
C PHE A 160 14.30 4.18 1.18
N MET A 161 14.99 4.59 0.12
CA MET A 161 15.79 5.82 0.12
C MET A 161 14.89 7.01 -0.17
N GLY A 162 14.97 8.06 0.64
CA GLY A 162 14.23 9.30 0.42
C GLY A 162 14.59 9.94 -0.92
N LYS A 163 13.64 10.68 -1.49
CA LYS A 163 13.84 11.39 -2.76
C LYS A 163 14.25 12.83 -2.54
N LYS A 164 14.96 13.37 -3.53
CA LYS A 164 15.37 14.76 -3.57
C LYS A 164 14.16 15.69 -3.58
N GLY A 165 14.23 16.77 -2.81
CA GLY A 165 13.20 17.80 -2.77
C GLY A 165 12.93 18.28 -1.35
N SER A 166 12.56 19.55 -1.23
CA SER A 166 12.11 20.16 0.02
C SER A 166 10.90 21.05 -0.25
N SER A 167 10.13 21.34 0.78
CA SER A 167 8.93 22.17 0.73
C SER A 167 8.73 22.84 2.10
N SER A 168 7.78 23.75 2.21
CA SER A 168 7.42 24.34 3.51
C SER A 168 6.41 23.47 4.28
N PRO A 169 6.39 23.51 5.63
CA PRO A 169 5.31 22.93 6.42
C PRO A 169 3.92 23.39 5.96
N SER A 170 3.77 24.64 5.50
CA SER A 170 2.50 25.17 4.99
C SER A 170 2.01 24.45 3.75
N GLU A 171 2.85 24.30 2.73
CA GLU A 171 2.51 23.58 1.49
C GLU A 171 2.22 22.11 1.79
N MET A 172 3.04 21.47 2.63
CA MET A 172 2.87 20.07 2.98
C MET A 172 1.60 19.80 3.79
N PHE A 173 1.21 20.71 4.69
CA PHE A 173 -0.09 20.62 5.38
C PHE A 173 -1.28 20.89 4.46
N THR A 174 -1.13 21.74 3.43
CA THR A 174 -2.15 21.86 2.36
C THR A 174 -2.30 20.54 1.60
N ARG A 175 -1.19 19.92 1.18
CA ARG A 175 -1.21 18.62 0.48
C ARG A 175 -1.79 17.50 1.33
N ALA A 176 -1.52 17.50 2.63
CA ALA A 176 -2.13 16.58 3.59
C ALA A 176 -3.63 16.83 3.82
N GLY A 177 -4.15 17.98 3.37
CA GLY A 177 -5.52 18.39 3.59
C GLY A 177 -5.81 18.69 5.06
N LEU A 178 -4.84 19.24 5.80
CA LEU A 178 -5.01 19.61 7.20
C LEU A 178 -6.04 20.76 7.32
N ARG A 179 -7.07 20.54 8.11
CA ARG A 179 -8.19 21.46 8.35
C ARG A 179 -8.30 21.82 9.83
N ALA A 180 -8.98 22.94 10.10
CA ALA A 180 -9.30 23.36 11.46
C ALA A 180 -10.02 22.25 12.25
N GLY A 181 -9.65 22.08 13.51
CA GLY A 181 -10.18 21.05 14.40
C GLY A 181 -9.57 19.66 14.26
N GLN A 182 -8.77 19.40 13.21
CA GLN A 182 -8.03 18.13 13.10
C GLN A 182 -6.86 18.07 14.07
N SER A 183 -6.53 16.86 14.52
CA SER A 183 -5.39 16.60 15.40
C SER A 183 -4.08 16.51 14.61
N LEU A 184 -3.08 17.27 15.03
CA LEU A 184 -1.74 17.32 14.45
C LEU A 184 -0.72 16.93 15.51
N LEU A 185 0.08 15.92 15.22
CA LEU A 185 1.26 15.59 16.01
C LEU A 185 2.50 16.14 15.31
N ILE A 186 3.32 16.93 16.01
CA ILE A 186 4.57 17.47 15.48
C ILE A 186 5.74 16.83 16.19
N VAL A 187 6.66 16.26 15.43
CA VAL A 187 7.95 15.78 15.95
C VAL A 187 8.96 16.93 15.97
N TYR A 188 9.57 17.15 17.13
CA TYR A 188 10.49 18.23 17.43
C TYR A 188 11.78 17.66 18.02
N GLY A 189 12.95 18.13 17.60
CA GLY A 189 14.23 17.68 18.14
C GLY A 189 15.17 17.08 17.10
N PRO A 190 14.71 16.21 16.17
CA PRO A 190 15.61 15.58 15.19
C PRO A 190 16.36 16.55 14.26
N GLY A 191 15.91 17.81 14.15
CA GLY A 191 16.60 18.87 13.41
C GLY A 191 17.00 20.07 14.28
N ALA A 192 17.11 19.89 15.60
CA ALA A 192 17.40 20.99 16.51
C ALA A 192 18.85 21.49 16.42
N GLU A 193 19.00 22.79 16.19
CA GLU A 193 20.24 23.54 16.39
C GLU A 193 20.53 23.66 17.90
N ASP A 194 21.80 23.53 18.28
CA ASP A 194 22.28 23.59 19.67
C ASP A 194 21.55 22.65 20.65
N GLY A 195 20.91 21.60 20.13
CA GLY A 195 20.14 20.62 20.89
C GLY A 195 18.77 21.10 21.40
N ILE A 196 18.39 22.35 21.13
CA ILE A 196 17.15 22.96 21.65
C ILE A 196 16.26 23.56 20.57
N VAL A 197 16.82 24.34 19.63
CA VAL A 197 16.02 25.17 18.72
C VAL A 197 15.81 24.45 17.40
N ASP A 198 14.57 24.03 17.13
CA ASP A 198 14.22 23.31 15.91
C ASP A 198 13.32 24.18 15.02
N ARG A 199 13.94 24.93 14.10
CA ARG A 199 13.27 25.97 13.32
C ARG A 199 12.12 25.41 12.46
N VAL A 200 12.32 24.24 11.86
CA VAL A 200 11.32 23.61 11.00
C VAL A 200 10.11 23.14 11.83
N ALA A 201 10.34 22.56 13.02
CA ALA A 201 9.25 22.20 13.91
C ALA A 201 8.52 23.44 14.47
N ILE A 202 9.24 24.52 14.79
CA ILE A 202 8.65 25.79 15.22
C ILE A 202 7.73 26.35 14.13
N GLU A 203 8.19 26.39 12.88
CA GLU A 203 7.38 26.82 11.73
C GLU A 203 6.15 25.92 11.57
N ALA A 204 6.31 24.60 11.66
CA ALA A 204 5.21 23.65 11.59
C ALA A 204 4.16 23.89 12.70
N ILE A 205 4.59 24.20 13.94
CA ILE A 205 3.67 24.55 15.03
C ILE A 205 2.91 25.83 14.69
N GLN A 206 3.61 26.88 14.24
CA GLN A 206 3.00 28.15 13.87
C GLN A 206 1.94 27.99 12.76
N VAL A 207 2.29 27.28 11.70
CA VAL A 207 1.37 27.00 10.58
C VAL A 207 0.18 26.16 11.05
N GLY A 208 0.42 25.14 11.89
CA GLY A 208 -0.66 24.34 12.48
C GLY A 208 -1.63 25.19 13.30
N CYS A 209 -1.11 26.13 14.10
CA CYS A 209 -1.91 27.05 14.89
C CYS A 209 -2.76 27.98 14.00
N GLN A 210 -2.16 28.55 12.94
CA GLN A 210 -2.85 29.40 11.97
C GLN A 210 -3.98 28.66 11.25
N ARG A 211 -3.83 27.34 11.04
CA ARG A 211 -4.86 26.47 10.44
C ARG A 211 -5.91 26.00 11.44
N GLY A 212 -5.79 26.35 12.72
CA GLY A 212 -6.71 25.95 13.77
C GLY A 212 -6.66 24.46 14.12
N ALA A 213 -5.52 23.79 13.92
CA ALA A 213 -5.33 22.40 14.31
C ALA A 213 -5.25 22.25 15.85
N GLN A 214 -5.57 21.06 16.35
CA GLN A 214 -5.30 20.65 17.74
C GLN A 214 -3.93 19.99 17.79
N ILE A 215 -2.95 20.64 18.40
CA ILE A 215 -1.54 20.25 18.26
C ILE A 215 -1.05 19.54 19.52
N ALA A 216 -0.43 18.38 19.35
CA ALA A 216 0.49 17.83 20.34
C ALA A 216 1.90 17.85 19.76
N VAL A 217 2.90 18.10 20.61
CA VAL A 217 4.31 18.13 20.20
C VAL A 217 5.05 17.00 20.92
N LEU A 218 5.79 16.19 20.18
CA LEU A 218 6.66 15.15 20.70
C LEU A 218 8.11 15.63 20.58
N VAL A 219 8.74 15.92 21.72
CA VAL A 219 10.13 16.41 21.81
C VAL A 219 11.06 15.28 22.27
N ASP A 220 12.33 15.38 21.91
CA ASP A 220 13.34 14.40 22.35
C ASP A 220 13.69 14.59 23.83
N THR A 221 13.88 15.84 24.26
CA THR A 221 14.43 16.15 25.59
C THR A 221 13.51 17.02 26.45
N VAL A 222 13.69 16.98 27.77
CA VAL A 222 12.97 17.83 28.72
C VAL A 222 13.27 19.33 28.49
N PRO A 223 14.52 19.76 28.26
CA PRO A 223 14.80 21.15 27.90
C PRO A 223 14.06 21.64 26.65
N GLN A 224 13.91 20.80 25.61
CA GLN A 224 13.09 21.14 24.44
C GLN A 224 11.61 21.31 24.80
N ARG A 225 11.08 20.50 25.72
CA ARG A 225 9.70 20.63 26.22
C ARG A 225 9.48 21.99 26.87
N GLU A 226 10.37 22.37 27.78
CA GLU A 226 10.30 23.67 28.46
C GLU A 226 10.44 24.83 27.47
N PHE A 227 11.33 24.69 26.50
CA PHE A 227 11.50 25.67 25.43
C PHE A 227 10.21 25.85 24.61
N VAL A 228 9.62 24.77 24.09
CA VAL A 228 8.37 24.83 23.30
C VAL A 228 7.23 25.45 24.12
N ASN A 229 7.12 25.13 25.41
CA ASN A 229 6.13 25.75 26.31
C ASN A 229 6.38 27.25 26.49
N SER A 230 7.63 27.69 26.50
CA SER A 230 7.98 29.11 26.65
C SER A 230 7.63 29.98 25.43
N LEU A 231 7.48 29.39 24.24
CA LEU A 231 7.18 30.10 22.98
C LEU A 231 5.74 30.64 22.90
N GLY A 232 4.84 30.20 23.79
CA GLY A 232 3.53 30.82 23.94
C GLY A 232 2.58 30.67 22.74
N PHE A 233 2.56 29.51 22.08
CA PHE A 233 1.73 29.22 20.89
C PHE A 233 0.20 29.20 21.12
N GLY A 234 -0.28 29.64 22.28
CA GLY A 234 -1.70 29.77 22.60
C GLY A 234 -2.41 28.44 22.86
N ALA A 235 -3.74 28.46 22.78
CA ALA A 235 -4.61 27.35 23.17
C ALA A 235 -4.63 26.17 22.17
N GLN A 236 -4.00 26.32 21.01
CA GLN A 236 -3.95 25.34 19.93
C GLN A 236 -2.98 24.20 20.26
N VAL A 237 -1.85 24.51 20.92
CA VAL A 237 -0.95 23.50 21.48
C VAL A 237 -1.57 22.94 22.75
N LYS A 238 -2.01 21.69 22.68
CA LYS A 238 -2.72 20.97 23.74
C LYS A 238 -1.77 20.32 24.74
N GLY A 239 -0.57 19.95 24.31
CA GLY A 239 0.45 19.39 25.18
C GLY A 239 1.76 19.11 24.46
N VAL A 240 2.83 19.06 25.24
CA VAL A 240 4.19 18.74 24.79
C VAL A 240 4.69 17.55 25.61
N VAL A 241 5.05 16.47 24.92
CA VAL A 241 5.49 15.20 25.52
C VAL A 241 6.98 15.01 25.26
N SER A 242 7.75 14.70 26.30
CA SER A 242 9.19 14.44 26.20
C SER A 242 9.48 12.93 26.15
N LEU A 243 10.24 12.49 25.15
CA LEU A 243 10.70 11.11 25.04
C LEU A 243 11.66 10.76 26.18
N GLU A 244 12.58 11.67 26.55
CA GLU A 244 13.47 11.53 27.70
C GLU A 244 12.71 11.29 29.03
N GLU A 245 11.56 11.95 29.23
CA GLU A 245 10.74 11.73 30.43
C GLU A 245 10.07 10.35 30.44
N ILE A 246 9.61 9.88 29.28
CA ILE A 246 9.07 8.53 29.13
C ILE A 246 10.16 7.49 29.43
N GLU A 247 11.35 7.68 28.86
CA GLU A 247 12.52 6.83 29.09
C GLU A 247 12.91 6.79 30.56
N ARG A 248 13.02 7.95 31.24
CA ARG A 248 13.32 8.01 32.67
C ARG A 248 12.30 7.27 33.54
N ARG A 249 11.03 7.26 33.12
CA ARG A 249 9.94 6.60 33.87
C ARG A 249 9.90 5.10 33.65
N LEU A 250 10.15 4.64 32.42
CA LEU A 250 9.96 3.24 32.02
C LEU A 250 11.26 2.45 31.97
N GLY A 251 12.41 3.11 31.88
CA GLY A 251 13.74 2.49 31.83
C GLY A 251 13.80 1.41 30.76
N ASP A 252 14.18 0.20 31.18
CA ASP A 252 14.35 -0.96 30.31
C ASP A 252 13.06 -1.44 29.63
N ASP A 253 11.87 -0.95 30.00
CA ASP A 253 10.59 -1.29 29.34
C ASP A 253 10.21 -0.34 28.19
N TYR A 254 11.13 0.52 27.77
CA TYR A 254 10.92 1.50 26.71
C TYR A 254 12.04 1.47 25.66
N ASP A 255 11.64 1.53 24.39
CA ASP A 255 12.56 1.71 23.27
C ASP A 255 12.22 3.04 22.59
N ALA A 256 13.21 3.93 22.49
CA ALA A 256 13.07 5.22 21.82
C ALA A 256 12.71 5.06 20.33
N PRO A 257 11.94 5.98 19.74
CA PRO A 257 11.61 5.92 18.33
C PRO A 257 12.86 5.99 17.46
N GLY A 258 12.89 5.16 16.44
CA GLY A 258 13.99 5.06 15.47
C GLY A 258 13.61 4.08 14.35
N PRO A 259 14.59 3.66 13.53
CA PRO A 259 14.36 2.76 12.43
C PRO A 259 13.61 1.50 12.88
N PHE A 260 12.65 1.06 12.07
CA PHE A 260 11.92 -0.16 12.34
C PHE A 260 12.90 -1.34 12.40
N ALA A 261 12.91 -2.03 13.53
CA ALA A 261 13.83 -3.13 13.78
C ALA A 261 13.68 -4.23 12.73
N GLN A 262 14.77 -4.98 12.49
CA GLN A 262 14.69 -6.19 11.69
C GLN A 262 13.71 -7.17 12.33
N MET A 263 12.88 -7.80 11.48
CA MET A 263 11.83 -8.70 11.93
C MET A 263 12.18 -10.13 11.52
N PRO A 264 11.93 -11.13 12.39
CA PRO A 264 11.99 -12.53 11.98
C PRO A 264 11.05 -12.78 10.80
N ASN A 265 11.35 -13.79 9.97
CA ASN A 265 10.53 -14.04 8.80
C ASN A 265 9.11 -14.50 9.23
N PRO A 266 8.03 -13.84 8.80
CA PRO A 266 6.68 -14.15 9.28
C PRO A 266 6.18 -15.54 8.84
N PHE A 267 6.76 -16.12 7.79
CA PHE A 267 6.35 -17.40 7.20
C PHE A 267 7.12 -18.60 7.77
N THR A 268 8.40 -18.42 8.15
CA THR A 268 9.24 -19.50 8.69
C THR A 268 9.46 -19.38 10.20
N GLU A 269 9.32 -18.19 10.78
CA GLU A 269 9.60 -17.89 12.19
C GLU A 269 8.43 -17.17 12.87
N SER A 270 7.19 -17.62 12.58
CA SER A 270 5.97 -16.88 12.91
C SER A 270 5.80 -16.52 14.41
N GLN A 271 6.32 -17.33 15.34
CA GLN A 271 6.24 -17.01 16.78
C GLN A 271 7.19 -15.89 17.18
N ALA A 272 8.46 -15.97 16.74
CA ALA A 272 9.45 -14.91 16.96
C ALA A 272 8.99 -13.60 16.30
N PHE A 273 8.41 -13.68 15.10
CA PHE A 273 7.80 -12.52 14.43
C PHE A 273 6.68 -11.87 15.26
N LYS A 274 5.73 -12.67 15.78
CA LYS A 274 4.65 -12.15 16.63
C LYS A 274 5.18 -11.47 17.89
N GLU A 275 6.22 -12.04 18.49
CA GLU A 275 6.85 -11.46 19.66
C GLU A 275 7.54 -10.13 19.34
N ALA A 276 8.29 -10.05 18.23
CA ALA A 276 8.90 -8.80 17.78
C ALA A 276 7.85 -7.69 17.53
N VAL A 277 6.70 -8.02 16.92
CA VAL A 277 5.59 -7.06 16.74
C VAL A 277 5.02 -6.62 18.09
N ARG A 278 4.88 -7.55 19.04
CA ARG A 278 4.38 -7.26 20.40
C ARG A 278 5.34 -6.34 21.14
N LEU A 279 6.65 -6.59 21.07
CA LEU A 279 7.68 -5.76 21.70
C LEU A 279 7.65 -4.33 21.16
N PHE A 280 7.61 -4.13 19.83
CA PHE A 280 7.46 -2.80 19.25
C PHE A 280 6.20 -2.08 19.76
N SER A 281 5.08 -2.80 19.83
CA SER A 281 3.83 -2.26 20.36
C SER A 281 3.96 -1.85 21.83
N ASP A 282 4.51 -2.72 22.67
CA ASP A 282 4.51 -2.57 24.12
C ASP A 282 5.59 -1.59 24.61
N ARG A 283 6.75 -1.54 23.95
CA ARG A 283 7.93 -0.77 24.36
C ARG A 283 8.08 0.57 23.65
N THR A 284 7.49 0.74 22.47
CA THR A 284 7.58 2.01 21.72
C THR A 284 6.20 2.65 21.51
N LEU A 285 5.29 1.95 20.84
CA LEU A 285 4.02 2.53 20.40
C LEU A 285 3.10 2.91 21.55
N LYS A 286 2.81 1.98 22.48
CA LYS A 286 1.88 2.22 23.59
C LYS A 286 2.39 3.27 24.58
N PRO A 287 3.66 3.29 25.00
CA PRO A 287 4.18 4.34 25.89
C PRO A 287 3.98 5.74 25.33
N ILE A 288 4.38 5.94 24.08
CA ILE A 288 4.31 7.25 23.40
C ILE A 288 2.86 7.61 23.09
N GLY A 289 2.10 6.67 22.52
CA GLY A 289 0.69 6.87 22.20
C GLY A 289 -0.17 7.20 23.42
N SER A 290 0.10 6.57 24.57
CA SER A 290 -0.62 6.84 25.83
C SER A 290 -0.28 8.21 26.42
N ALA A 291 0.92 8.72 26.18
CA ALA A 291 1.33 10.06 26.60
C ALA A 291 0.72 11.16 25.72
N ILE A 292 0.59 10.91 24.41
CA ILE A 292 0.04 11.87 23.44
C ILE A 292 -1.49 11.90 23.47
N ALA A 293 -2.13 10.73 23.56
CA ALA A 293 -3.58 10.59 23.42
C ALA A 293 -4.42 11.55 24.28
N PRO A 294 -4.13 11.78 25.58
CA PRO A 294 -4.90 12.71 26.40
C PRO A 294 -5.01 14.13 25.81
N PHE A 295 -4.00 14.60 25.09
CA PHE A 295 -3.96 15.94 24.50
C PHE A 295 -4.75 16.06 23.19
N LEU A 296 -4.90 14.95 22.46
CA LEU A 296 -5.59 14.91 21.16
C LEU A 296 -7.01 14.33 21.25
N ARG A 297 -7.43 13.86 22.42
CA ARG A 297 -8.80 13.37 22.64
C ARG A 297 -9.82 14.51 22.51
N ASN A 298 -10.91 14.22 21.82
CA ASN A 298 -12.07 15.10 21.77
C ASN A 298 -13.37 14.28 21.69
N THR A 299 -14.50 14.95 21.55
CA THR A 299 -15.83 14.30 21.54
C THR A 299 -16.03 13.38 20.33
N LEU A 300 -15.37 13.65 19.21
CA LEU A 300 -15.44 12.85 17.97
C LEU A 300 -14.38 11.73 17.93
N ASP A 301 -13.24 11.94 18.60
CA ASP A 301 -12.18 10.93 18.72
C ASP A 301 -11.73 10.76 20.17
N LYS A 302 -12.32 9.74 20.83
CA LYS A 302 -11.97 9.36 22.20
C LYS A 302 -10.63 8.61 22.30
N ARG A 303 -10.05 8.15 21.19
CA ARG A 303 -8.74 7.49 21.20
C ARG A 303 -7.61 8.52 21.23
N GLY A 304 -7.81 9.68 20.61
CA GLY A 304 -6.82 10.75 20.56
C GLY A 304 -5.67 10.44 19.60
N LEU A 305 -6.00 9.84 18.45
CA LEU A 305 -5.00 9.58 17.41
C LEU A 305 -4.82 10.84 16.55
N PRO A 306 -3.62 11.13 16.04
CA PRO A 306 -3.42 12.26 15.12
C PRO A 306 -4.07 11.99 13.75
N ASP A 307 -4.71 13.01 13.16
CA ASP A 307 -5.10 13.01 11.75
C ASP A 307 -3.86 13.17 10.84
N VAL A 308 -2.92 14.00 11.28
CA VAL A 308 -1.65 14.26 10.60
C VAL A 308 -0.50 14.13 11.58
N VAL A 309 0.58 13.45 11.19
CA VAL A 309 1.87 13.49 11.88
C VAL A 309 2.87 14.22 10.99
N PHE A 310 3.45 15.30 11.50
CA PHE A 310 4.59 15.96 10.86
C PHE A 310 5.87 15.31 11.37
N GLU A 311 6.46 14.47 10.52
CA GLU A 311 7.70 13.75 10.77
C GLU A 311 8.91 14.52 10.24
N ARG A 312 10.09 14.10 10.69
CA ARG A 312 11.35 14.83 10.48
C ARG A 312 12.39 14.01 9.75
N ALA A 313 13.16 14.66 8.89
CA ALA A 313 14.20 13.98 8.12
C ALA A 313 15.30 13.41 9.02
N GLY A 314 15.72 14.16 10.05
CA GLY A 314 16.86 13.80 10.92
C GLY A 314 16.69 12.56 11.80
N ARG A 315 15.54 11.86 11.73
CA ARG A 315 15.31 10.59 12.41
C ARG A 315 14.34 9.73 11.61
N ASP A 316 14.67 8.45 11.45
CA ASP A 316 13.73 7.47 10.91
C ASP A 316 12.64 7.10 11.93
N GLY A 317 11.68 8.00 12.18
CA GLY A 317 10.53 7.80 13.07
C GLY A 317 9.31 7.18 12.39
N LEU A 318 9.43 6.81 11.10
CA LEU A 318 8.29 6.56 10.23
C LEU A 318 7.43 5.36 10.69
N ALA A 319 8.04 4.32 11.26
CA ALA A 319 7.32 3.19 11.82
C ALA A 319 6.39 3.58 12.97
N LEU A 320 6.83 4.47 13.86
CA LEU A 320 6.01 5.01 14.94
C LEU A 320 4.91 5.90 14.37
N ALA A 321 5.25 6.85 13.51
CA ALA A 321 4.30 7.80 12.93
C ALA A 321 3.16 7.11 12.18
N THR A 322 3.51 6.15 11.31
CA THR A 322 2.52 5.35 10.59
C THR A 322 1.68 4.48 11.53
N SER A 323 2.21 4.04 12.67
CA SER A 323 1.46 3.27 13.65
C SER A 323 0.51 4.13 14.51
N LEU A 324 0.88 5.37 14.80
CA LEU A 324 0.10 6.32 15.61
C LEU A 324 -1.03 7.01 14.83
N VAL A 325 -0.80 7.40 13.58
CA VAL A 325 -1.76 8.19 12.81
C VAL A 325 -3.06 7.41 12.55
N LYS A 326 -4.20 8.11 12.45
CA LYS A 326 -5.52 7.46 12.31
C LYS A 326 -5.57 6.45 11.16
N PRO A 327 -6.28 5.32 11.32
CA PRO A 327 -6.55 4.42 10.21
C PRO A 327 -7.49 5.08 9.19
N ASN A 328 -7.34 4.67 7.93
CA ASN A 328 -8.08 5.05 6.72
C ASN A 328 -7.97 6.51 6.26
N VAL A 329 -7.66 7.43 7.17
CA VAL A 329 -7.61 8.87 6.88
C VAL A 329 -6.29 9.52 7.29
N GLY A 330 -5.42 8.82 8.02
CA GLY A 330 -4.20 9.38 8.57
C GLY A 330 -3.11 9.64 7.54
N LYS A 331 -2.38 10.74 7.72
CA LYS A 331 -1.23 11.11 6.89
C LYS A 331 0.02 11.36 7.74
N VAL A 332 1.14 10.80 7.31
CA VAL A 332 2.47 11.20 7.77
C VAL A 332 3.05 12.16 6.73
N VAL A 333 3.67 13.24 7.16
CA VAL A 333 4.07 14.36 6.30
C VAL A 333 5.52 14.75 6.59
N TYR A 334 6.32 14.90 5.55
CA TYR A 334 7.69 15.44 5.59
C TYR A 334 7.78 16.71 4.75
N ALA A 335 8.59 17.68 5.19
CA ALA A 335 8.87 18.90 4.42
C ALA A 335 10.35 19.04 4.02
N GLU A 336 11.25 18.41 4.76
CA GLU A 336 12.70 18.52 4.62
C GLU A 336 13.25 17.68 3.47
N GLU A 337 14.51 17.93 3.08
CA GLU A 337 15.26 17.12 2.12
C GLU A 337 15.49 15.70 2.67
N LEU A 338 15.05 14.68 1.93
CA LEU A 338 15.08 13.27 2.35
C LEU A 338 16.12 12.45 1.59
N SER A 339 16.68 12.96 0.49
CA SER A 339 17.69 12.23 -0.30
C SER A 339 18.92 11.87 0.52
N GLY A 340 19.50 10.72 0.20
CA GLY A 340 20.63 10.16 0.94
C GLY A 340 20.27 9.60 2.32
N GLN A 341 18.99 9.58 2.71
CA GLN A 341 18.53 9.01 3.97
C GLN A 341 17.58 7.84 3.71
N ARG A 342 17.66 6.82 4.56
CA ARG A 342 16.75 5.69 4.54
C ARG A 342 15.61 5.90 5.53
N PHE A 343 14.41 5.48 5.13
CA PHE A 343 13.23 5.41 5.99
C PHE A 343 12.65 4.01 6.03
N THR A 344 12.06 3.64 7.15
CA THR A 344 11.56 2.29 7.38
C THR A 344 10.20 2.26 8.09
N PHE A 345 9.34 1.32 7.70
CA PHE A 345 8.03 1.17 8.32
C PHE A 345 7.49 -0.26 8.24
N TYR A 346 6.51 -0.55 9.09
CA TYR A 346 5.80 -1.82 9.09
C TYR A 346 4.67 -1.79 8.07
N ALA A 347 4.84 -2.51 6.97
CA ALA A 347 3.98 -2.43 5.79
C ALA A 347 2.46 -2.58 6.07
N PRO A 348 2.00 -3.54 6.92
CA PRO A 348 0.57 -3.68 7.24
C PRO A 348 -0.05 -2.44 7.89
N GLN A 349 0.72 -1.62 8.59
CA GLN A 349 0.21 -0.38 9.18
C GLN A 349 -0.16 0.64 8.11
N VAL A 350 0.42 0.56 6.92
CA VAL A 350 0.14 1.52 5.86
C VAL A 350 -0.93 0.97 4.91
N TRP A 351 -0.77 -0.23 4.34
CA TRP A 351 -1.75 -0.72 3.35
C TRP A 351 -3.09 -1.13 4.00
N MET A 352 -3.08 -1.99 5.03
CA MET A 352 -4.33 -2.49 5.64
C MET A 352 -5.13 -1.42 6.39
N ARG A 353 -4.49 -0.27 6.67
CA ARG A 353 -5.11 0.89 7.27
C ARG A 353 -5.12 2.08 6.32
N GLN A 354 -4.76 1.90 5.06
CA GLN A 354 -4.88 2.89 4.00
C GLN A 354 -4.34 4.28 4.37
N ARG A 355 -3.21 4.29 5.08
CA ARG A 355 -2.53 5.51 5.50
C ARG A 355 -1.70 6.06 4.36
N ARG A 356 -1.38 7.35 4.41
CA ARG A 356 -0.56 8.02 3.40
C ARG A 356 0.72 8.57 4.02
N ILE A 357 1.79 8.55 3.26
CA ILE A 357 3.09 9.16 3.59
C ILE A 357 3.36 10.18 2.48
N ILE A 358 3.34 11.45 2.82
CA ILE A 358 3.47 12.55 1.88
C ILE A 358 4.84 13.19 2.08
N MET A 359 5.68 13.09 1.06
CA MET A 359 7.02 13.66 1.01
C MET A 359 7.05 14.83 0.01
N PRO A 360 8.08 15.69 0.05
CA PRO A 360 8.15 16.85 -0.85
C PRO A 360 7.97 16.48 -2.33
N SER A 361 8.65 15.44 -2.80
CA SER A 361 8.65 15.03 -4.21
C SER A 361 8.11 13.62 -4.47
N ALA A 362 7.48 12.98 -3.48
CA ALA A 362 6.86 11.66 -3.65
C ALA A 362 5.74 11.42 -2.65
N GLU A 363 4.88 10.44 -2.94
CA GLU A 363 3.85 10.00 -2.00
C GLU A 363 3.73 8.47 -2.00
N ILE A 364 3.55 7.88 -0.82
CA ILE A 364 3.17 6.47 -0.65
C ILE A 364 1.74 6.43 -0.11
N ARG A 365 0.84 5.75 -0.82
CA ARG A 365 -0.56 5.57 -0.42
C ARG A 365 -0.85 4.08 -0.19
N GLY A 366 -1.18 3.72 1.03
CA GLY A 366 -1.68 2.37 1.31
C GLY A 366 -3.05 2.16 0.66
N THR A 367 -3.27 1.00 0.02
CA THR A 367 -4.59 0.61 -0.48
C THR A 367 -4.93 -0.80 -0.02
N HIS A 368 -6.22 -1.07 0.20
CA HIS A 368 -6.66 -2.38 0.64
C HIS A 368 -8.07 -2.70 0.15
N LEU A 369 -8.16 -3.75 -0.66
CA LEU A 369 -9.41 -4.27 -1.22
C LEU A 369 -10.22 -3.14 -1.90
N ASN A 370 -11.54 -3.17 -1.77
CA ASN A 370 -12.47 -2.19 -2.28
C ASN A 370 -13.76 -2.17 -1.46
N THR A 371 -14.49 -1.07 -1.55
CA THR A 371 -15.83 -0.97 -0.98
C THR A 371 -16.87 -1.63 -1.90
N ALA A 372 -18.05 -1.95 -1.38
CA ALA A 372 -19.16 -2.46 -2.21
C ALA A 372 -19.58 -1.48 -3.31
N ARG A 373 -19.44 -0.17 -3.05
CA ARG A 373 -19.69 0.87 -4.06
C ARG A 373 -18.67 0.82 -5.19
N GLU A 374 -17.38 0.76 -4.86
CA GLU A 374 -16.29 0.59 -5.84
C GLU A 374 -16.42 -0.72 -6.63
N PHE A 375 -16.87 -1.80 -5.96
CA PHE A 375 -17.17 -3.05 -6.65
C PHE A 375 -18.28 -2.89 -7.71
N ALA A 376 -19.36 -2.16 -7.38
CA ALA A 376 -20.41 -1.86 -8.33
C ALA A 376 -19.91 -0.98 -9.50
N GLU A 377 -19.09 0.04 -9.22
CA GLU A 377 -18.47 0.89 -10.26
C GLU A 377 -17.60 0.07 -11.22
N MET A 378 -16.80 -0.85 -10.69
CA MET A 378 -16.01 -1.78 -11.49
C MET A 378 -16.90 -2.66 -12.38
N GLN A 379 -18.02 -3.17 -11.87
CA GLN A 379 -18.96 -3.98 -12.66
C GLN A 379 -19.60 -3.18 -13.80
N GLU A 380 -19.93 -1.91 -13.59
CA GLU A 380 -20.41 -1.03 -14.67
C GLU A 380 -19.35 -0.86 -15.77
N ARG A 381 -18.07 -0.74 -15.41
CA ARG A 381 -16.97 -0.67 -16.38
C ARG A 381 -16.79 -1.97 -17.18
N ILE A 382 -16.96 -3.12 -16.53
CA ILE A 382 -16.99 -4.43 -17.19
C ILE A 382 -18.18 -4.51 -18.16
N ALA A 383 -19.38 -4.09 -17.72
CA ALA A 383 -20.57 -4.08 -18.55
C ALA A 383 -20.45 -3.15 -19.76
N ALA A 384 -19.71 -2.04 -19.62
CA ALA A 384 -19.38 -1.09 -20.68
C ALA A 384 -18.19 -1.52 -21.54
N ALA A 385 -17.64 -2.73 -21.36
CA ALA A 385 -16.47 -3.25 -22.08
C ALA A 385 -15.21 -2.37 -21.98
N GLN A 386 -15.07 -1.63 -20.87
CA GLN A 386 -13.87 -0.83 -20.58
C GLN A 386 -12.79 -1.66 -19.87
N ILE A 387 -13.21 -2.76 -19.24
CA ILE A 387 -12.34 -3.70 -18.53
C ILE A 387 -12.81 -5.11 -18.90
N ASP A 388 -11.91 -5.95 -19.39
CA ASP A 388 -12.25 -7.35 -19.65
C ASP A 388 -11.93 -8.24 -18.45
N VAL A 389 -12.83 -9.16 -18.19
CA VAL A 389 -12.59 -10.28 -17.27
C VAL A 389 -11.81 -11.37 -18.01
N LEU A 390 -10.70 -11.82 -17.43
CA LEU A 390 -9.94 -12.94 -17.98
C LEU A 390 -10.69 -14.26 -17.74
N PRO A 391 -10.76 -15.14 -18.74
CA PRO A 391 -11.26 -16.50 -18.53
C PRO A 391 -10.48 -17.19 -17.41
N PRO A 392 -11.15 -17.69 -16.36
CA PRO A 392 -10.47 -18.36 -15.28
C PRO A 392 -10.10 -19.79 -15.65
N LEU A 393 -9.08 -20.33 -14.97
CA LEU A 393 -8.84 -21.76 -14.93
C LEU A 393 -9.79 -22.38 -13.88
N ALA A 394 -10.95 -22.82 -14.36
CA ALA A 394 -11.94 -23.46 -13.53
C ALA A 394 -11.54 -24.90 -13.20
N ARG A 395 -11.67 -25.28 -11.93
CA ARG A 395 -11.34 -26.60 -11.42
C ARG A 395 -12.40 -27.06 -10.41
N PRO A 396 -12.63 -28.38 -10.28
CA PRO A 396 -13.60 -28.90 -9.32
C PRO A 396 -13.11 -28.69 -7.87
N ILE A 397 -14.04 -28.71 -6.91
CA ILE A 397 -13.75 -28.37 -5.49
C ILE A 397 -12.77 -29.33 -4.82
N GLU A 398 -12.70 -30.55 -5.33
CA GLU A 398 -11.77 -31.59 -4.92
C GLU A 398 -10.30 -31.17 -5.13
N ASP A 399 -10.03 -30.30 -6.10
CA ASP A 399 -8.67 -29.83 -6.44
C ASP A 399 -8.22 -28.62 -5.61
N ILE A 400 -9.05 -28.10 -4.69
CA ILE A 400 -8.81 -26.81 -4.00
C ILE A 400 -7.46 -26.76 -3.27
N ALA A 401 -7.02 -27.87 -2.66
CA ALA A 401 -5.74 -27.94 -1.95
C ALA A 401 -4.55 -27.83 -2.92
N GLU A 402 -4.59 -28.53 -4.05
CA GLU A 402 -3.54 -28.48 -5.07
C GLU A 402 -3.45 -27.09 -5.71
N ILE A 403 -4.60 -26.45 -5.96
CA ILE A 403 -4.69 -25.10 -6.49
C ILE A 403 -4.00 -24.09 -5.55
N HIS A 404 -4.32 -24.13 -4.26
CA HIS A 404 -3.66 -23.27 -3.27
C HIS A 404 -2.15 -23.52 -3.22
N GLN A 405 -1.70 -24.77 -3.27
CA GLN A 405 -0.28 -25.11 -3.27
C GLN A 405 0.43 -24.61 -4.54
N ALA A 406 -0.21 -24.72 -5.71
CA ALA A 406 0.34 -24.22 -6.98
C ALA A 406 0.49 -22.70 -6.98
N MET A 407 -0.44 -21.97 -6.35
CA MET A 407 -0.31 -20.52 -6.15
C MET A 407 0.84 -20.18 -5.19
N TRP A 408 0.93 -20.89 -4.06
CA TRP A 408 1.99 -20.72 -3.06
C TRP A 408 3.40 -20.93 -3.65
N GLU A 409 3.57 -21.97 -4.47
CA GLU A 409 4.84 -22.31 -5.12
C GLU A 409 5.08 -21.54 -6.43
N ASN A 410 4.22 -20.58 -6.78
CA ASN A 410 4.29 -19.79 -8.02
C ASN A 410 4.36 -20.68 -9.29
N ARG A 411 3.67 -21.82 -9.28
CA ARG A 411 3.51 -22.77 -10.40
C ARG A 411 2.25 -22.51 -11.23
N HIS A 412 1.41 -21.58 -10.80
CA HIS A 412 0.22 -21.18 -11.54
C HIS A 412 0.64 -20.45 -12.84
N GLY A 413 0.25 -20.96 -14.01
CA GLY A 413 0.57 -20.38 -15.34
C GLY A 413 -0.08 -19.02 -15.62
N GLY A 414 -0.34 -18.21 -14.59
CA GLY A 414 -0.84 -16.84 -14.68
C GLY A 414 -2.33 -16.69 -15.03
N ALA A 415 -3.11 -17.77 -15.03
CA ALA A 415 -4.57 -17.70 -15.05
C ALA A 415 -5.11 -17.54 -13.61
N ASN A 416 -6.23 -16.84 -13.46
CA ASN A 416 -6.98 -16.80 -12.20
C ASN A 416 -7.66 -18.15 -12.01
N TYR A 417 -7.47 -18.80 -10.86
CA TYR A 417 -8.21 -20.02 -10.55
C TYR A 417 -9.63 -19.69 -10.08
N VAL A 418 -10.58 -20.53 -10.48
CA VAL A 418 -11.93 -20.57 -9.91
C VAL A 418 -12.26 -22.00 -9.54
N VAL A 419 -12.81 -22.17 -8.34
CA VAL A 419 -13.30 -23.47 -7.90
C VAL A 419 -14.78 -23.59 -8.24
N THR A 420 -15.17 -24.63 -8.96
CA THR A 420 -16.56 -24.92 -9.30
C THR A 420 -17.21 -25.78 -8.24
N HIS A 421 -18.24 -25.26 -7.58
CA HIS A 421 -18.94 -25.98 -6.50
C HIS A 421 -20.08 -26.84 -7.05
N ALA A 422 -20.96 -26.23 -7.85
CA ALA A 422 -22.18 -26.87 -8.34
C ALA A 422 -22.44 -26.54 -9.81
N LEU A 423 -21.45 -26.05 -10.55
CA LEU A 423 -21.63 -25.72 -11.96
C LEU A 423 -21.64 -27.02 -12.78
N PRO A 424 -22.76 -27.41 -13.43
CA PRO A 424 -22.87 -28.73 -14.08
C PRO A 424 -22.07 -28.81 -15.40
N ARG A 425 -21.81 -27.66 -16.03
CA ARG A 425 -20.90 -27.49 -17.17
C ARG A 425 -20.48 -26.04 -17.31
N MET A 426 -19.32 -25.81 -17.93
CA MET A 426 -18.77 -24.47 -18.20
C MET A 426 -19.57 -23.71 -19.27
N GLY A 427 -19.40 -22.39 -19.33
CA GLY A 427 -19.92 -21.52 -20.39
C GLY A 427 -21.39 -21.12 -20.26
N LEU A 428 -22.05 -21.49 -19.17
CA LEU A 428 -23.42 -21.07 -18.87
C LEU A 428 -23.42 -19.57 -18.55
N LYS A 429 -24.38 -18.81 -19.09
CA LYS A 429 -24.42 -17.33 -18.95
C LYS A 429 -25.61 -16.81 -18.17
N THR A 430 -26.63 -17.65 -17.97
CA THR A 430 -27.86 -17.24 -17.31
C THR A 430 -28.27 -18.22 -16.22
N LYS A 431 -29.04 -17.72 -15.25
CA LYS A 431 -29.65 -18.54 -14.20
C LYS A 431 -30.54 -19.64 -14.78
N ASP A 432 -31.27 -19.36 -15.85
CA ASP A 432 -32.14 -20.34 -16.50
C ASP A 432 -31.34 -21.45 -17.18
N GLU A 433 -30.23 -21.11 -17.85
CA GLU A 433 -29.31 -22.11 -18.42
C GLU A 433 -28.73 -23.03 -17.33
N LEU A 434 -28.38 -22.47 -16.16
CA LEU A 434 -27.91 -23.26 -15.01
C LEU A 434 -28.96 -24.25 -14.53
N TYR A 435 -30.19 -23.80 -14.32
CA TYR A 435 -31.27 -24.67 -13.86
C TYR A 435 -31.62 -25.77 -14.87
N ARG A 436 -31.55 -25.47 -16.17
CA ARG A 436 -31.69 -26.50 -17.20
C ARG A 436 -30.57 -27.52 -17.15
N ALA A 437 -29.34 -27.06 -17.01
CA ALA A 437 -28.19 -27.94 -16.97
C ALA A 437 -28.22 -28.85 -15.72
N TRP A 438 -28.71 -28.38 -14.57
CA TRP A 438 -28.97 -29.24 -13.41
C TRP A 438 -30.04 -30.27 -13.68
N ALA A 439 -31.20 -29.86 -14.20
CA ALA A 439 -32.29 -30.78 -14.48
C ALA A 439 -31.86 -31.91 -15.44
N LEU A 440 -31.10 -31.57 -16.49
CA LEU A 440 -30.57 -32.54 -17.45
C LEU A 440 -29.54 -33.48 -16.82
N ARG A 441 -28.61 -32.96 -16.00
CA ARG A 441 -27.63 -33.78 -15.27
C ARG A 441 -28.35 -34.77 -14.34
N ASP A 442 -29.26 -34.28 -13.51
CA ASP A 442 -29.94 -35.10 -12.50
C ASP A 442 -30.85 -36.15 -13.16
N ALA A 443 -31.47 -35.83 -14.31
CA ALA A 443 -32.22 -36.81 -15.09
C ALA A 443 -31.31 -37.86 -15.72
N ALA A 444 -30.16 -37.47 -16.28
CA ALA A 444 -29.19 -38.42 -16.80
C ALA A 444 -28.69 -39.38 -15.71
N GLU A 445 -28.45 -38.88 -14.50
CA GLU A 445 -28.09 -39.70 -13.32
C GLU A 445 -29.20 -40.69 -12.91
N ARG A 446 -30.48 -40.34 -13.15
CA ARG A 446 -31.64 -41.22 -12.93
C ARG A 446 -31.99 -42.10 -14.12
N GLY A 447 -31.33 -41.97 -15.27
CA GLY A 447 -31.68 -42.66 -16.52
C GLY A 447 -32.98 -42.15 -17.18
N GLU A 448 -33.39 -40.92 -16.87
CA GLU A 448 -34.59 -40.27 -17.41
C GLU A 448 -34.26 -39.41 -18.63
N VAL A 449 -35.16 -39.40 -19.62
CA VAL A 449 -35.07 -38.46 -20.76
C VAL A 449 -36.05 -37.31 -20.52
N ILE A 450 -35.52 -36.11 -20.28
CA ILE A 450 -36.34 -34.90 -20.17
C ILE A 450 -36.55 -34.29 -21.56
N ALA A 451 -37.81 -34.22 -21.99
CA ALA A 451 -38.21 -33.57 -23.25
C ALA A 451 -38.50 -32.06 -23.11
N LYS A 452 -38.64 -31.55 -21.88
CA LYS A 452 -38.96 -30.14 -21.58
C LYS A 452 -38.52 -29.77 -20.16
N VAL A 453 -37.77 -28.69 -19.98
CA VAL A 453 -37.42 -28.15 -18.66
C VAL A 453 -38.18 -26.86 -18.40
N GLU A 454 -39.03 -26.83 -17.35
CA GLU A 454 -39.72 -25.60 -16.93
C GLU A 454 -38.87 -24.80 -15.95
N THR A 455 -38.27 -23.70 -16.43
CA THR A 455 -37.56 -22.71 -15.60
C THR A 455 -38.52 -21.58 -15.27
N GLY A 456 -39.18 -21.66 -14.11
CA GLY A 456 -40.44 -20.95 -13.76
C GLY A 456 -40.60 -19.44 -14.04
N SER A 457 -39.55 -18.67 -14.37
CA SER A 457 -39.66 -17.24 -14.70
C SER A 457 -39.68 -16.90 -16.20
N ALA A 458 -39.32 -17.84 -17.08
CA ALA A 458 -39.37 -17.68 -18.53
C ALA A 458 -39.98 -18.94 -19.11
N GLY A 459 -41.24 -18.87 -19.52
CA GLY A 459 -42.06 -20.01 -19.90
C GLY A 459 -41.34 -21.04 -20.76
N ALA A 460 -41.68 -22.32 -20.54
CA ALA A 460 -41.47 -23.46 -21.43
C ALA A 460 -40.59 -23.20 -22.66
N LEU A 461 -39.27 -23.21 -22.50
CA LEU A 461 -38.35 -23.16 -23.63
C LEU A 461 -38.12 -24.60 -24.11
N ARG A 462 -38.46 -24.84 -25.39
CA ARG A 462 -38.41 -26.15 -26.05
C ARG A 462 -36.98 -26.66 -26.20
#